data_AF-A0A2V8QCZ3-F1
#
_entry.id   AF-A0A2V8QCZ3-F1
#
_cell.length_a   1.000
_cell.length_b   1.000
_cell.length_c   1.000
_cell.angle_alpha   90.00
_cell.angle_beta   90.00
_cell.angle_gamma   90.00
#
_symmetry.space_group_name_H-M   'P 1'
#
loop_
_entity.id
_entity.type
_entity.pdbx_description
1 polymer ?
#
loop_
_entity_poly.entity_id
_entity_poly.type
_entity_poly.pdbx_seq_one_letter_code
_entity_poly.pdbx_strand_id
1 'polypeptide(L)'
;LKKVLRQLLPTENLNRRKMGFGVPIGHWFRGKMQPFLREVVLSERALKRGFFKPEVVRQLIDKHTSGERDYSHQLWALLMLELWFQRFID
;
A
#
# COMPACT_ATOMS: atom_id res chain seq x y z
N LEU A 1 8.60 5.64 32.04
CA LEU A 1 7.27 5.56 31.38
C LEU A 1 6.56 4.22 31.58
N LYS A 2 7.10 3.07 31.13
CA LYS A 2 6.42 1.75 31.26
C LYS A 2 6.05 1.36 32.70
N LYS A 3 6.86 1.71 33.72
CA LYS A 3 6.55 1.39 35.13
C LYS A 3 5.30 2.11 35.67
N VAL A 4 5.03 3.34 35.21
CA VAL A 4 3.87 4.14 35.63
C VAL A 4 2.59 3.62 34.98
N LEU A 5 2.69 3.16 33.73
CA LEU A 5 1.56 2.63 32.96
C LEU A 5 1.14 1.20 33.34
N ARG A 6 1.87 0.52 34.25
CA ARG A 6 1.55 -0.84 34.73
C ARG A 6 0.19 -0.98 35.40
N GLN A 7 -0.31 0.11 35.99
CA GLN A 7 -1.62 0.12 36.65
C GLN A 7 -2.78 0.45 35.68
N LEU A 8 -2.47 0.89 34.46
CA LEU A 8 -3.45 1.38 33.49
C LEU A 8 -3.58 0.48 32.26
N LEU A 9 -2.60 -0.39 32.00
CA LEU A 9 -2.58 -1.25 30.82
C LEU A 9 -2.26 -2.70 31.21
N PRO A 10 -2.86 -3.69 30.51
CA PRO A 10 -2.52 -5.10 30.69
C PRO A 10 -1.03 -5.35 30.53
N THR A 11 -0.50 -6.28 31.34
CA THR A 11 0.92 -6.60 31.36
C THR A 11 1.44 -7.09 30.01
N GLU A 12 0.59 -7.73 29.18
CA GLU A 12 0.97 -8.15 27.83
C GLU A 12 1.34 -6.97 26.93
N ASN A 13 0.62 -5.84 27.04
CA ASN A 13 0.86 -4.65 26.22
C ASN A 13 2.17 -3.94 26.59
N LEU A 14 2.57 -4.01 27.85
CA LEU A 14 3.80 -3.40 28.36
C LEU A 14 5.05 -4.20 27.95
N ASN A 15 4.91 -5.52 27.84
CA ASN A 15 5.99 -6.43 27.48
C ASN A 15 6.11 -6.67 25.97
N ARG A 16 5.11 -6.27 25.17
CA ARG A 16 5.17 -6.34 23.71
C ARG A 16 6.39 -5.57 23.17
N ARG A 17 7.12 -6.19 22.24
CA ARG A 17 8.23 -5.55 21.50
C ARG A 17 7.68 -4.33 20.76
N LYS A 18 8.43 -3.23 20.73
CA LYS A 18 8.07 -2.06 19.91
C LYS A 18 7.90 -2.53 18.47
N MET A 19 6.70 -2.39 17.96
CA MET A 19 6.36 -2.64 16.57
C MET A 19 6.06 -1.27 15.97
N GLY A 20 6.55 -1.01 14.77
CA GLY A 20 6.12 0.17 14.02
C GLY A 20 4.60 0.13 13.82
N PHE A 21 3.96 1.29 13.74
CA PHE A 21 2.58 1.38 13.30
C PHE A 21 2.55 1.08 11.81
N GLY A 22 2.35 -0.19 11.46
CA GLY A 22 2.21 -0.60 10.06
C GLY A 22 0.98 0.05 9.45
N VAL A 23 1.16 0.76 8.35
CA VAL A 23 0.04 1.30 7.57
C VAL A 23 -0.65 0.13 6.89
N PRO A 24 -1.97 -0.05 7.02
CA PRO A 24 -2.69 -1.20 6.47
C PRO A 24 -2.95 -1.04 4.97
N ILE A 25 -1.88 -0.87 4.19
CA ILE A 25 -1.91 -0.56 2.74
C ILE A 25 -2.74 -1.60 1.99
N GLY A 26 -2.55 -2.89 2.28
CA GLY A 26 -3.31 -3.96 1.61
C GLY A 26 -4.81 -3.89 1.87
N HIS A 27 -5.22 -3.46 3.07
CA HIS A 27 -6.64 -3.24 3.35
C HIS A 27 -7.18 -2.05 2.55
N TRP A 28 -6.41 -0.96 2.46
CA TRP A 28 -6.82 0.22 1.69
C TRP A 28 -6.96 -0.07 0.20
N PHE A 29 -5.99 -0.77 -0.39
CA PHE A 29 -6.00 -1.15 -1.80
C PHE A 29 -7.07 -2.18 -2.16
N ARG A 30 -7.52 -3.00 -1.21
CA ARG A 30 -8.71 -3.86 -1.39
C ARG A 30 -10.03 -3.11 -1.20
N GLY A 31 -10.02 -1.97 -0.52
CA GLY A 31 -11.21 -1.19 -0.18
C GLY A 31 -11.22 0.19 -0.85
N LYS A 32 -11.38 1.23 -0.04
CA LYS A 32 -11.67 2.59 -0.48
C LYS A 32 -10.61 3.22 -1.39
N MET A 33 -9.36 2.76 -1.31
CA MET A 33 -8.25 3.31 -2.10
C MET A 33 -8.05 2.58 -3.44
N GLN A 34 -8.78 1.48 -3.68
CA GLN A 34 -8.70 0.74 -4.94
C GLN A 34 -8.93 1.61 -6.19
N PRO A 35 -9.96 2.48 -6.25
CA PRO A 35 -10.21 3.29 -7.44
C PRO A 35 -9.04 4.25 -7.72
N PHE A 36 -8.54 4.91 -6.67
CA PHE A 36 -7.39 5.81 -6.78
C PHE A 36 -6.12 5.07 -7.25
N LEU A 37 -5.85 3.88 -6.71
CA LEU A 37 -4.75 3.05 -7.17
C LEU A 37 -4.89 2.76 -8.67
N ARG A 38 -6.05 2.26 -9.11
CA ARG A 38 -6.28 1.94 -10.54
C ARG A 38 -6.13 3.18 -11.41
N GLU A 39 -6.73 4.29 -11.02
CA GLU A 39 -6.70 5.54 -11.76
C GLU A 39 -5.27 6.02 -12.01
N VAL A 40 -4.43 6.04 -10.97
CA VAL A 40 -3.06 6.54 -11.09
C VAL A 40 -2.20 5.56 -11.90
N VAL A 41 -2.17 4.28 -11.49
CA VAL A 41 -1.20 3.31 -12.03
C VAL A 41 -1.59 2.80 -13.43
N LEU A 42 -2.87 2.91 -13.81
CA LEU A 42 -3.36 2.57 -15.15
C LEU A 42 -3.72 3.82 -15.98
N SER A 43 -3.36 5.02 -15.53
CA SER A 43 -3.55 6.24 -16.30
C SER A 43 -2.84 6.16 -17.65
N GLU A 44 -3.36 6.86 -18.67
CA GLU A 44 -2.70 6.89 -19.97
C GLU A 44 -1.25 7.35 -19.88
N ARG A 45 -0.94 8.30 -18.99
CA ARG A 45 0.42 8.78 -18.76
C ARG A 45 1.30 7.65 -18.25
N ALA A 46 0.88 6.96 -17.19
CA ALA A 46 1.61 5.82 -16.64
C ALA A 46 1.87 4.73 -17.70
N LEU A 47 0.87 4.40 -18.52
CA LEU A 47 1.00 3.39 -19.56
C LEU A 47 1.91 3.84 -20.71
N LYS A 48 1.83 5.11 -21.12
CA LYS A 48 2.66 5.70 -22.19
C LYS A 48 4.14 5.77 -21.82
N ARG A 49 4.51 5.71 -20.53
CA ARG A 49 5.93 5.63 -20.10
C ARG A 49 6.61 4.33 -20.55
N GLY A 50 5.87 3.26 -20.80
CA GLY A 50 6.42 2.01 -21.35
C GLY A 50 7.26 1.17 -20.37
N PHE A 51 7.29 1.49 -19.08
CA PHE A 51 8.05 0.73 -18.08
C PHE A 51 7.45 -0.65 -17.76
N PHE A 52 6.13 -0.78 -17.85
CA PHE A 52 5.41 -1.99 -17.45
C PHE A 52 4.40 -2.42 -18.50
N LYS A 53 4.15 -3.73 -18.59
CA LYS A 53 3.09 -4.29 -19.43
C LYS A 53 1.73 -4.00 -18.76
N PRO A 54 0.82 -3.24 -19.41
CA PRO A 54 -0.46 -2.85 -18.80
C PRO A 54 -1.28 -4.05 -18.29
N GLU A 55 -1.24 -5.15 -19.02
CA GLU A 55 -1.99 -6.38 -18.72
C GLU A 55 -1.51 -7.02 -17.42
N VAL A 56 -0.20 -7.00 -17.18
CA VAL A 56 0.41 -7.54 -15.96
C VAL A 56 0.05 -6.65 -14.76
N VAL A 57 0.06 -5.33 -14.92
CA VAL A 57 -0.33 -4.39 -13.85
C VAL A 57 -1.80 -4.58 -13.48
N ARG A 58 -2.69 -4.71 -14.47
CA ARG A 58 -4.12 -5.01 -14.23
C ARG A 58 -4.29 -6.31 -13.46
N GLN A 59 -3.65 -7.39 -13.90
CA GLN A 59 -3.70 -8.68 -13.20
C GLN A 59 -3.19 -8.60 -11.76
N LEU A 60 -2.14 -7.81 -11.51
CA LEU A 60 -1.58 -7.63 -10.17
C LEU A 60 -2.60 -6.95 -9.23
N ILE A 61 -3.26 -5.90 -9.73
CA ILE A 61 -4.33 -5.21 -9.00
C ILE A 61 -5.48 -6.19 -8.77
N ASP A 62 -5.95 -6.90 -9.79
CA ASP A 62 -7.09 -7.80 -9.70
C ASP A 62 -6.85 -8.90 -8.65
N LYS A 63 -5.72 -9.61 -8.72
CA LYS A 63 -5.34 -10.66 -7.75
C LYS A 63 -5.19 -10.13 -6.32
N HIS A 64 -4.75 -8.89 -6.17
CA HIS A 64 -4.68 -8.25 -4.86
C HIS A 64 -6.07 -7.93 -4.31
N THR A 65 -6.91 -7.36 -5.17
CA THR A 65 -8.25 -6.91 -4.81
C THR A 65 -9.21 -8.05 -4.52
N SER A 66 -9.07 -9.18 -5.22
CA SER A 66 -9.82 -10.41 -4.93
C SER A 66 -9.39 -11.10 -3.64
N GLY A 67 -8.22 -10.73 -3.09
CA GLY A 67 -7.64 -11.40 -1.93
C GLY A 67 -6.92 -12.71 -2.26
N GLU A 68 -6.78 -13.07 -3.55
CA GLU A 68 -6.05 -14.27 -4.00
C GLU A 68 -4.59 -14.26 -3.51
N ARG A 69 -3.93 -13.09 -3.59
CA ARG A 69 -2.55 -12.93 -3.12
C ARG A 69 -2.26 -11.50 -2.69
N ASP A 70 -1.43 -11.34 -1.67
CA ASP A 70 -1.00 -10.02 -1.23
C ASP A 70 0.12 -9.46 -2.14
N TYR A 71 -0.20 -8.37 -2.85
CA TYR A 71 0.73 -7.57 -3.66
C TYR A 71 0.84 -6.12 -3.15
N SER A 72 0.50 -5.86 -1.87
CA SER A 72 0.47 -4.51 -1.29
C SER A 72 1.76 -3.73 -1.53
N HIS A 73 2.92 -4.39 -1.38
CA HIS A 73 4.23 -3.74 -1.49
C HIS A 73 4.53 -3.34 -2.94
N GLN A 74 4.25 -4.23 -3.90
CA GLN A 74 4.47 -3.98 -5.32
C GLN A 74 3.54 -2.86 -5.82
N LEU A 75 2.26 -2.93 -5.44
CA LEU A 75 1.28 -1.90 -5.80
C LEU A 75 1.61 -0.55 -5.17
N TRP A 76 2.12 -0.54 -3.94
CA TRP A 76 2.59 0.68 -3.28
C TRP A 76 3.79 1.28 -4.01
N ALA A 77 4.77 0.46 -4.38
CA ALA A 77 5.94 0.92 -5.13
C ALA A 77 5.55 1.51 -6.49
N LEU A 78 4.65 0.85 -7.22
CA LEU A 78 4.14 1.35 -8.51
C LEU A 78 3.39 2.69 -8.35
N LEU A 79 2.53 2.79 -7.33
CA LEU A 79 1.79 4.02 -7.04
C LEU A 79 2.75 5.18 -6.72
N MET A 80 3.71 4.95 -5.82
CA MET A 80 4.68 5.98 -5.44
C MET A 80 5.56 6.40 -6.61
N LEU A 81 5.97 5.45 -7.45
CA LEU A 81 6.76 5.74 -8.65
C LEU A 81 6.00 6.65 -9.61
N GLU A 82 4.74 6.33 -9.92
CA GLU A 82 3.94 7.14 -10.82
C GLU A 82 3.64 8.54 -10.24
N LEU A 83 3.30 8.62 -8.95
CA LEU A 83 3.10 9.92 -8.28
C LEU A 83 4.37 10.77 -8.28
N TRP A 84 5.55 10.15 -8.15
CA TRP A 84 6.82 10.85 -8.27
C TRP A 84 7.03 11.39 -9.68
N PHE A 85 6.76 10.60 -10.72
CA PHE A 85 6.84 11.08 -12.10
C PHE A 85 5.90 12.26 -12.35
N GLN A 86 4.65 12.18 -11.91
CA GLN A 86 3.66 13.26 -12.06
C GLN A 86 4.07 14.55 -11.35
N ARG A 87 4.90 14.45 -10.31
CA ARG A 87 5.30 15.61 -9.51
C ARG A 87 6.61 16.25 -9.98
N PHE A 88 7.54 15.46 -10.50
CA PHE A 88 8.93 15.88 -10.71
C PHE A 88 9.43 15.76 -12.14
N ILE A 89 8.74 15.02 -13.01
CA ILE A 89 9.17 14.78 -14.40
C ILE A 89 8.17 15.37 -15.40
N ASP A 90 6.87 15.29 -15.10
CA ASP A 90 5.81 15.97 -15.85
C ASP A 90 5.79 17.48 -15.55
#